data_AF-A0A1R4GYY2-F1
#
_entry.id   AF-A0A1R4GYY2-F1
#
_cell.length_a   1.000
_cell.length_b   1.000
_cell.length_c   1.000
_cell.angle_alpha   90.00
_cell.angle_beta   90.00
_cell.angle_gamma   90.00
#
_symmetry.space_group_name_H-M   'P 1'
#
loop_
_entity.id
_entity.type
_entity.pdbx_description
1 polymer ?
#
loop_
_entity_poly.entity_id
_entity_poly.type
_entity_poly.pdbx_seq_one_letter_code
_entity_poly.pdbx_strand_id
1 'polypeptide(L)'
;MYHTEIDLPDELFSKIDANLKATGATFKQFVQQALGHELQRKQGSDLKAFFSELQPLESFTSIDALAYVDELRSKSRIIDQ
;
A
#
# COMPACT_ATOMS: atom_id res chain seq x y z
N MET A 1 16.80 -14.44 -16.28
CA MET A 1 16.81 -12.96 -16.22
C MET A 1 16.16 -12.45 -17.50
N TYR A 2 15.13 -11.61 -17.38
CA TYR A 2 14.55 -10.94 -18.55
C TYR A 2 15.40 -9.70 -18.86
N HIS A 3 15.73 -9.49 -20.13
CA HIS A 3 16.46 -8.31 -20.61
C HIS A 3 15.58 -7.54 -21.57
N THR A 4 15.52 -6.23 -21.39
CA THR A 4 14.81 -5.31 -22.26
C THR A 4 15.65 -4.07 -22.43
N GLU A 5 15.59 -3.50 -23.62
CA GLU A 5 16.10 -2.16 -23.91
C GLU A 5 14.98 -1.16 -23.64
N ILE A 6 15.35 0.02 -23.14
CA ILE A 6 14.41 1.09 -22.80
C ILE A 6 15.01 2.38 -23.32
N ASP A 7 14.31 3.02 -24.25
CA ASP A 7 14.65 4.37 -24.70
C ASP A 7 14.14 5.40 -23.70
N LEU A 8 15.00 6.35 -23.36
CA LEU A 8 14.69 7.41 -22.41
C LEU A 8 15.00 8.76 -23.02
N PRO A 9 14.18 9.79 -22.75
CA PRO A 9 14.53 11.15 -23.12
C PRO A 9 15.83 11.58 -22.44
N ASP A 10 16.68 12.30 -23.17
CA ASP A 10 18.00 12.74 -22.70
C ASP A 10 17.91 13.57 -21.40
N GLU A 11 16.85 14.35 -21.24
CA GLU A 11 16.60 15.14 -20.03
C GLU A 11 16.35 14.25 -18.79
N LEU A 12 15.65 13.13 -18.98
CA LEU A 12 15.38 12.16 -17.92
C LEU A 12 16.65 11.40 -17.56
N PHE A 13 17.41 10.96 -18.57
CA PHE A 13 18.71 10.33 -18.34
C PHE A 13 19.65 11.23 -17.53
N SER A 14 19.74 12.51 -17.92
CA SER A 14 20.59 13.49 -17.22
C SER A 14 20.21 13.67 -15.75
N LYS A 15 18.91 13.69 -15.43
CA LYS A 15 18.42 13.78 -14.04
C LYS A 15 18.71 12.52 -13.23
N ILE A 16 18.60 11.35 -13.85
CA ILE A 16 18.88 10.07 -13.19
C ILE A 16 20.39 9.95 -12.93
N ASP A 17 21.23 10.25 -13.92
CA ASP A 17 22.69 10.21 -13.80
C ASP A 17 23.21 11.15 -12.69
N ALA A 18 22.65 12.37 -12.60
CA ALA A 18 22.98 13.31 -11.53
C ALA A 18 22.64 12.75 -10.12
N ASN A 19 21.50 12.09 -9.97
CA ASN A 19 21.11 11.46 -8.70
C ASN A 19 21.97 10.24 -8.36
N LEU A 20 22.33 9.43 -9.36
CA LEU A 20 23.13 8.23 -9.17
C LEU A 20 24.57 8.56 -8.77
N LYS A 21 25.14 9.63 -9.33
CA LYS A 21 26.46 10.14 -8.92
C LYS A 21 26.50 10.53 -7.43
N ALA A 22 25.39 11.02 -6.88
CA ALA A 22 25.31 11.36 -5.46
C ALA A 22 25.20 10.14 -4.53
N THR A 23 24.66 9.02 -5.02
CA THR A 23 24.37 7.82 -4.21
C THR A 23 25.32 6.65 -4.47
N GLY A 24 26.12 6.69 -5.54
CA GLY A 24 27.03 5.60 -5.93
C GLY A 24 26.33 4.35 -6.44
N ALA A 25 25.02 4.42 -6.71
CA ALA A 25 24.23 3.31 -7.22
C ALA A 25 24.29 3.23 -8.75
N THR A 26 24.11 2.03 -9.31
CA THR A 26 24.09 1.83 -10.76
C THR A 26 22.69 2.11 -11.32
N PHE A 27 22.63 2.51 -12.60
CA PHE A 27 21.37 2.73 -13.31
C PHE A 27 20.44 1.51 -13.27
N LYS A 28 21.01 0.31 -13.41
CA LYS A 28 20.26 -0.95 -13.32
C LYS A 28 19.60 -1.14 -11.95
N GLN A 29 20.33 -0.85 -10.86
CA GLN A 29 19.79 -0.94 -9.50
C GLN A 29 18.70 0.10 -9.27
N PHE A 30 18.89 1.33 -9.76
CA PHE A 30 17.89 2.38 -9.68
C PHE A 30 16.58 1.97 -10.38
N VAL A 31 16.66 1.46 -11.60
CA VAL A 31 15.47 0.99 -12.34
C VAL A 31 14.80 -0.18 -11.61
N GLN A 32 15.58 -1.13 -11.09
CA GLN A 32 15.03 -2.25 -10.32
C GLN A 32 14.28 -1.79 -9.06
N GLN A 33 14.87 -0.87 -8.29
CA GLN A 33 14.24 -0.31 -7.10
C GLN A 33 12.99 0.50 -7.46
N ALA A 34 13.06 1.36 -8.48
CA ALA A 34 11.94 2.17 -8.93
C ALA A 34 10.75 1.30 -9.37
N LEU A 35 11.00 0.24 -10.16
CA LEU A 35 9.97 -0.71 -10.58
C LEU A 35 9.37 -1.46 -9.38
N GLY A 36 10.20 -1.91 -8.44
CA GLY A 36 9.74 -2.57 -7.21
C GLY A 36 8.82 -1.67 -6.38
N HIS A 37 9.24 -0.43 -6.16
CA HIS A 37 8.44 0.57 -5.44
C HIS A 37 7.14 0.90 -6.16
N GLU A 38 7.14 1.05 -7.48
CA GLU A 38 5.93 1.41 -8.22
C GLU A 38 4.91 0.25 -8.30
N LEU A 39 5.40 -1.00 -8.40
CA LEU A 39 4.55 -2.19 -8.29
C LEU A 39 3.91 -2.32 -6.91
N GLN A 40 4.68 -2.08 -5.84
CA GLN A 40 4.15 -2.05 -4.47
C GLN A 40 3.19 -0.90 -4.25
N ARG A 41 3.46 0.28 -4.83
CA ARG A 41 2.58 1.45 -4.75
C ARG A 41 1.23 1.18 -5.39
N LYS A 42 1.20 0.46 -6.51
CA LYS A 42 -0.07 0.00 -7.13
C LYS A 42 -0.83 -0.98 -6.23
N GLN A 43 -0.14 -1.87 -5.53
CA GLN A 43 -0.75 -2.75 -4.52
C GLN A 43 -1.26 -1.97 -3.28
N GLY A 44 -0.64 -0.85 -2.92
CA GLY A 44 -1.07 -0.01 -1.79
C GLY A 44 -2.45 0.64 -1.94
N SER A 45 -3.08 0.59 -3.12
CA SER A 45 -4.47 1.02 -3.30
C SER A 45 -5.51 0.06 -2.72
N ASP A 46 -5.06 -1.11 -2.25
CA ASP A 46 -5.93 -2.24 -1.93
C ASP A 46 -6.32 -2.34 -0.45
N LEU A 47 -6.11 -1.28 0.34
CA LEU A 47 -6.74 -1.18 1.66
C LEU A 47 -8.26 -1.35 1.56
N LYS A 48 -8.85 -0.85 0.47
CA LYS A 48 -10.27 -1.00 0.21
C LYS A 48 -10.66 -2.45 -0.09
N ALA A 49 -9.83 -3.22 -0.80
CA ALA A 49 -10.11 -4.64 -0.99
C ALA A 49 -9.84 -5.45 0.28
N PHE A 50 -8.79 -5.13 1.04
CA PHE A 50 -8.52 -5.72 2.35
C PHE A 50 -9.75 -5.62 3.26
N PHE A 51 -10.38 -4.45 3.38
CA PHE A 51 -11.61 -4.30 4.16
C PHE A 51 -12.83 -5.00 3.54
N SER A 52 -12.87 -5.17 2.21
CA SER A 52 -13.98 -5.88 1.53
C SER A 52 -13.89 -7.40 1.64
N GLU A 53 -12.68 -7.94 1.85
CA GLU A 53 -12.42 -9.37 2.00
C GLU A 53 -12.49 -9.83 3.46
N LEU A 54 -12.54 -8.90 4.43
CA LEU A 54 -12.71 -9.24 5.83
C LEU A 54 -14.05 -9.93 6.07
N GLN A 55 -13.98 -11.24 6.34
CA GLN A 55 -15.09 -12.01 6.86
C GLN A 55 -15.19 -11.83 8.38
N PRO A 56 -16.40 -11.87 8.97
CA PRO A 56 -16.55 -11.92 10.41
C PRO A 56 -15.82 -13.14 10.97
N LEU A 57 -15.20 -13.00 12.14
CA LEU A 57 -14.69 -14.16 12.88
C LEU A 57 -15.85 -15.13 13.13
N GLU A 58 -15.58 -16.44 13.15
CA GLU A 58 -16.61 -17.46 13.35
C GLU A 58 -17.44 -17.20 14.62
N SER A 59 -16.83 -16.67 15.67
CA SER A 59 -17.46 -16.27 16.93
C SER A 59 -18.50 -15.16 16.82
N PHE A 60 -18.54 -14.43 15.70
CA PHE A 60 -19.47 -13.32 15.44
C PHE A 60 -20.48 -13.62 14.31
N THR A 61 -20.46 -14.82 13.74
CA THR A 61 -21.34 -15.19 12.61
C THR A 61 -22.83 -15.17 12.95
N SER A 62 -23.19 -15.47 14.20
CA SER A 62 -24.57 -15.45 14.71
C SER A 62 -24.92 -14.20 15.51
N ILE A 63 -23.98 -13.25 15.62
CA ILE A 63 -24.15 -12.03 16.41
C ILE A 63 -24.60 -10.90 15.48
N ASP A 64 -25.75 -10.29 15.81
CA ASP A 64 -26.16 -9.07 15.13
C ASP A 64 -25.22 -7.91 15.49
N ALA A 65 -24.56 -7.37 14.47
CA ALA A 65 -23.58 -6.30 14.63
C ALA A 65 -24.17 -5.03 15.25
N LEU A 66 -25.43 -4.69 14.94
CA LEU A 66 -26.08 -3.50 15.49
C LEU A 66 -26.37 -3.68 16.98
N ALA A 67 -26.99 -4.79 17.35
CA ALA A 67 -27.26 -5.13 18.75
C ALA A 67 -25.98 -5.19 19.60
N TYR A 68 -24.90 -5.77 19.06
CA TYR A 68 -23.61 -5.86 19.75
C TYR A 68 -22.98 -4.48 20.00
N VAL A 69 -23.02 -3.58 19.01
CA VAL A 69 -22.48 -2.22 19.13
C VAL A 69 -23.32 -1.39 20.10
N ASP A 70 -24.65 -1.53 20.08
CA ASP A 70 -25.54 -0.82 20.99
C ASP A 70 -25.38 -1.31 22.44
N GLU A 71 -25.17 -2.61 22.65
CA GLU A 71 -24.83 -3.16 23.96
C GLU A 71 -23.46 -2.62 24.47
N LEU A 72 -22.45 -2.55 23.60
CA LEU A 72 -21.17 -1.96 23.94
C LEU A 72 -21.29 -0.47 24.29
N ARG A 73 -22.05 0.30 23.51
CA ARG A 73 -22.27 1.73 23.73
C ARG A 73 -23.06 1.98 25.02
N SER A 74 -24.09 1.20 25.29
CA SER A 74 -24.88 1.34 26.52
C SER A 74 -24.09 1.03 27.80
N LYS A 75 -23.05 0.19 27.71
CA LYS A 75 -22.11 -0.09 28.80
C LYS A 75 -20.90 0.85 28.82
N SER A 76 -20.65 1.55 27.72
CA SER A 76 -19.58 2.53 27.62
C SER A 76 -20.06 3.85 28.19
N ARG A 77 -19.28 4.43 29.10
CA ARG A 77 -19.59 5.68 29.81
C ARG A 77 -19.40 6.93 28.92
N ILE A 78 -19.77 6.83 27.66
CA ILE A 78 -19.71 7.90 26.65
C ILE A 78 -21.15 8.31 26.28
N ILE A 79 -22.01 8.43 27.28
CA ILE A 79 -23.24 9.23 27.21
C ILE A 79 -23.33 9.91 28.58
N ASP A 80 -22.79 11.12 28.65
CA ASP A 80 -23.29 12.23 29.46
C ASP A 80 -22.36 13.44 29.27
N GLN A 81 -22.49 14.09 28.11
CA GLN A 81 -22.38 15.55 27.91
C GLN A 81 -23.33 15.98 26.80
#